data_AF-A0A959CDQ1-F1
#
_entry.id   AF-A0A959CDQ1-F1
#
_cell.length_a   1.000
_cell.length_b   1.000
_cell.length_c   1.000
_cell.angle_alpha   90.00
_cell.angle_beta   90.00
_cell.angle_gamma   90.00
#
_symmetry.space_group_name_H-M   'P 1'
#
loop_
_entity.id
_entity.type
_entity.pdbx_description
1 polymer ?
#
loop_
_entity_poly.entity_id
_entity_poly.type
_entity_poly.pdbx_seq_one_letter_code
_entity_poly.pdbx_strand_id
1 'polypeptide(L)'
;GGDKIIEKITLRENTEELTQVTVVARRPLVEVRADKTVLNVEGNLNSQGQNALELLRKAPGVVVDNNDNITLKGKNAVRFQIDGRDVPMDSKDLANYLKGLRAEDIAAIEMISNPSAKYDASGNAG
;
A
#
# COMPACT_ATOMS: atom_id res chain seq x y z
N GLY A 1 64.00 11.20 -40.03
CA GLY A 1 62.93 10.99 -39.03
C GLY A 1 61.62 11.29 -39.71
N GLY A 2 60.69 10.35 -39.73
CA GLY A 2 59.41 10.51 -40.41
C GLY A 2 58.39 11.19 -39.51
N ASP A 3 57.86 12.32 -39.95
CA ASP A 3 56.73 12.99 -39.30
C ASP A 3 55.46 12.22 -39.60
N LYS A 4 54.85 11.67 -38.54
CA LYS A 4 53.57 10.95 -38.62
C LYS A 4 52.45 11.97 -38.39
N ILE A 5 51.75 12.33 -39.46
CA ILE A 5 50.59 13.21 -39.39
C ILE A 5 49.46 12.45 -38.68
N ILE A 6 48.92 13.03 -37.60
CA ILE A 6 47.80 12.46 -36.85
C ILE A 6 46.56 13.30 -37.18
N GLU A 7 45.57 12.68 -37.82
CA GLU A 7 44.33 13.37 -38.16
C GLU A 7 43.51 13.70 -36.90
N LYS A 8 42.90 14.88 -36.93
CA LYS A 8 42.15 15.44 -35.80
C LYS A 8 40.79 14.74 -35.67
N ILE A 9 40.65 13.89 -34.66
CA ILE A 9 39.37 13.27 -34.29
C ILE A 9 38.41 14.36 -33.81
N THR A 10 37.26 14.46 -34.44
CA THR A 10 36.20 15.41 -34.06
C THR A 10 35.08 14.64 -33.38
N LEU A 11 34.93 14.81 -32.06
CA LEU A 11 33.83 14.22 -31.30
C LEU A 11 32.53 14.99 -31.57
N ARG A 12 31.48 14.27 -31.96
CA ARG A 12 30.11 14.80 -32.02
C ARG A 12 29.39 14.37 -30.75
N GLU A 13 28.90 15.34 -29.98
CA GLU A 13 28.00 15.07 -28.87
C GLU A 13 26.68 14.54 -29.41
N ASN A 14 26.31 13.32 -29.03
CA ASN A 14 25.01 12.74 -29.33
C ASN A 14 24.09 13.09 -28.16
N THR A 15 23.29 14.14 -28.31
CA THR A 15 22.27 14.51 -27.32
C THR A 15 21.04 13.66 -27.57
N GLU A 16 20.87 12.59 -26.81
CA GLU A 16 19.62 11.84 -26.76
C GLU A 16 18.61 12.65 -25.92
N GLU A 17 17.65 13.31 -26.59
CA GLU A 17 16.49 13.88 -25.89
C GLU A 17 15.61 12.75 -25.37
N LEU A 18 15.62 12.56 -24.06
CA LEU A 18 14.71 11.64 -23.38
C LEU A 18 13.27 12.12 -23.61
N THR A 19 12.50 11.35 -24.37
CA THR A 19 11.07 11.59 -24.57
C THR A 19 10.40 11.58 -23.20
N GLN A 20 9.87 12.75 -22.79
CA GLN A 20 9.14 12.91 -21.55
C GLN A 20 7.88 12.04 -21.60
N VAL A 21 7.95 10.85 -21.00
CA VAL A 21 6.78 9.99 -20.81
C VAL A 21 5.88 10.68 -19.80
N THR A 22 4.79 11.28 -20.27
CA THR A 22 3.69 11.72 -19.40
C THR A 22 3.01 10.47 -18.86
N VAL A 23 3.54 9.93 -17.75
CA VAL A 23 2.90 8.82 -17.04
C VAL A 23 1.63 9.37 -16.40
N VAL A 24 0.50 9.17 -17.07
CA VAL A 24 -0.83 9.33 -16.45
C VAL A 24 -1.01 8.13 -15.51
N ALA A 25 -0.30 8.15 -14.37
CA ALA A 25 -0.26 7.04 -13.43
C ALA A 25 -1.64 6.85 -12.79
N ARG A 26 -2.37 5.82 -13.22
CA ARG A 26 -3.45 5.26 -12.38
C ARG A 26 -2.77 4.62 -11.17
N ARG A 27 -3.18 4.99 -9.95
CA ARG A 27 -2.68 4.34 -8.74
C ARG A 27 -2.90 2.83 -8.86
N PRO A 28 -1.87 1.99 -8.62
CA PRO A 28 -2.03 0.55 -8.68
C PRO A 28 -3.01 0.10 -7.59
N LEU A 29 -3.78 -0.95 -7.85
CA LEU A 29 -4.77 -1.46 -6.89
C LEU A 29 -4.11 -1.90 -5.57
N VAL A 30 -2.96 -2.58 -5.66
CA VAL A 30 -2.19 -3.03 -4.50
C VAL A 30 -0.77 -2.50 -4.62
N GLU A 31 -0.29 -1.85 -3.57
CA GLU A 31 1.11 -1.46 -3.40
C GLU A 31 1.73 -2.27 -2.27
N VAL A 32 2.83 -2.96 -2.55
CA VAL A 32 3.60 -3.65 -1.52
C VAL A 32 4.81 -2.79 -1.18
N ARG A 33 4.91 -2.38 0.09
CA ARG A 33 6.05 -1.66 0.66
C ARG A 33 6.76 -2.56 1.68
N ALA A 34 7.93 -2.13 2.14
CA ALA A 34 8.76 -2.94 3.04
C ALA A 34 8.10 -3.23 4.40
N ASP A 35 7.24 -2.32 4.88
CA ASP A 35 6.58 -2.33 6.19
C ASP A 35 5.07 -2.64 6.10
N LYS A 36 4.45 -2.26 4.98
CA LYS A 36 3.00 -2.37 4.77
C LYS A 36 2.60 -2.76 3.36
N THR A 37 1.41 -3.33 3.24
CA THR A 37 0.70 -3.45 1.97
C THR A 37 -0.45 -2.44 1.96
N VAL A 38 -0.61 -1.70 0.87
CA VAL A 38 -1.69 -0.73 0.69
C VAL A 38 -2.63 -1.23 -0.39
N LEU A 39 -3.91 -1.34 -0.05
CA LEU A 39 -4.99 -1.58 -1.01
C LEU A 39 -5.65 -0.23 -1.33
N ASN A 40 -5.44 0.27 -2.53
CA ASN A 40 -6.06 1.51 -3.00
C ASN A 40 -7.52 1.23 -3.38
N VAL A 41 -8.45 1.88 -2.68
CA VAL A 41 -9.90 1.68 -2.87
C VAL A 41 -10.47 2.80 -3.76
N GLU A 42 -9.96 4.01 -3.59
CA GLU A 42 -10.30 5.17 -4.41
C GLU A 42 -9.99 4.94 -5.90
N GLY A 43 -10.97 5.23 -6.76
CA GLY A 43 -10.82 5.12 -8.22
C GLY A 43 -10.85 3.68 -8.76
N ASN A 44 -11.11 2.67 -7.91
CA ASN A 44 -11.28 1.29 -8.34
C ASN A 44 -12.75 0.97 -8.62
N LEU A 45 -13.06 0.52 -9.84
CA LEU A 45 -14.41 0.08 -10.21
C LEU A 45 -14.85 -1.17 -9.44
N ASN A 46 -13.91 -2.04 -9.07
CA ASN A 46 -14.21 -3.32 -8.42
C ASN A 46 -14.60 -3.20 -6.93
N SER A 47 -14.45 -2.01 -6.34
CA SER A 47 -14.85 -1.71 -4.96
C SER A 47 -16.22 -1.04 -4.87
N GLN A 48 -16.80 -0.60 -6.00
CA GLN A 48 -18.11 0.06 -6.01
C GLN A 48 -19.22 -0.84 -5.45
N GLY A 49 -20.05 -0.30 -4.57
CA GLY A 49 -21.14 -1.02 -3.91
C GLY A 49 -20.70 -1.99 -2.83
N GLN A 50 -19.41 -2.07 -2.50
CA GLN A 50 -18.91 -2.90 -1.41
C GLN A 50 -18.83 -2.14 -0.10
N ASN A 51 -18.83 -2.87 1.01
CA ASN A 51 -18.49 -2.33 2.33
C ASN A 51 -17.04 -2.63 2.72
N ALA A 52 -16.54 -1.97 3.77
CA ALA A 52 -15.15 -2.12 4.22
C ALA A 52 -14.79 -3.56 4.62
N LEU A 53 -15.73 -4.31 5.19
CA LEU A 53 -15.49 -5.70 5.58
C LEU A 53 -15.30 -6.61 4.34
N GLU A 54 -16.06 -6.38 3.28
CA GLU A 54 -15.91 -7.07 2.00
C GLU A 54 -14.60 -6.70 1.29
N LEU A 55 -14.15 -5.45 1.42
CA LEU A 55 -12.84 -5.04 0.93
C LEU A 55 -11.71 -5.72 1.69
N LEU A 56 -11.83 -5.85 3.02
CA LEU A 56 -10.88 -6.61 3.85
C LEU A 56 -10.82 -8.08 3.45
N ARG A 57 -11.94 -8.71 3.07
CA ARG A 57 -11.96 -10.08 2.54
C ARG A 57 -11.16 -10.24 1.24
N LYS A 58 -10.99 -9.16 0.47
CA LYS A 58 -10.17 -9.11 -0.76
C LYS A 58 -8.74 -8.62 -0.49
N ALA A 59 -8.46 -8.14 0.72
CA ALA A 59 -7.19 -7.51 1.03
C ALA A 59 -6.08 -8.58 1.22
N PRO A 60 -4.89 -8.40 0.61
CA PRO A 60 -3.80 -9.37 0.69
C PRO A 60 -3.35 -9.69 2.12
N GLY A 61 -3.44 -10.96 2.50
CA GLY A 61 -2.99 -11.43 3.81
C GLY A 61 -3.98 -11.14 4.94
N VAL A 62 -5.15 -10.56 4.64
CA VAL A 62 -6.27 -10.48 5.60
C VAL A 62 -7.17 -11.69 5.40
N VAL A 63 -7.61 -12.29 6.50
CA VAL A 63 -8.62 -13.34 6.50
C VAL A 63 -9.74 -12.90 7.43
N VAL A 64 -10.96 -12.94 6.91
CA VAL A 64 -12.18 -12.72 7.68
C VAL A 64 -12.94 -14.04 7.72
N ASP A 65 -13.18 -14.61 8.89
CA ASP A 65 -13.89 -15.88 9.02
C ASP A 65 -15.43 -15.72 8.93
N ASN A 66 -16.17 -16.81 9.19
CA ASN A 66 -17.64 -16.82 9.19
C ASN A 66 -18.26 -16.12 10.40
N ASN A 67 -17.48 -15.89 11.44
CA ASN A 67 -17.87 -15.15 12.64
C ASN A 67 -17.42 -13.68 12.58
N ASP A 68 -16.96 -13.25 11.41
CA ASP A 68 -16.40 -11.92 11.14
C ASP A 68 -15.14 -11.58 11.96
N ASN A 69 -14.40 -12.58 12.45
CA ASN A 69 -13.09 -12.33 13.04
C ASN A 69 -12.08 -12.01 11.95
N ILE A 70 -11.37 -10.91 12.13
CA ILE A 70 -10.37 -10.41 11.19
C ILE A 70 -8.98 -10.78 11.69
N THR A 71 -8.19 -11.43 10.85
CA THR A 71 -6.80 -11.79 11.14
C THR A 71 -5.89 -11.28 10.02
N LEU A 72 -4.66 -10.88 10.37
CA LEU A 72 -3.66 -10.42 9.41
C LEU A 72 -2.45 -11.34 9.45
N LYS A 73 -2.15 -12.02 8.34
CA LYS A 73 -1.07 -13.00 8.21
C LYS A 73 -1.06 -14.03 9.36
N GLY A 74 -2.24 -14.52 9.74
CA GLY A 74 -2.42 -15.49 10.83
C GLY A 74 -2.29 -14.93 12.25
N LYS A 75 -2.11 -13.62 12.42
CA LYS A 75 -2.11 -12.97 13.74
C LYS A 75 -3.53 -12.50 14.09
N ASN A 76 -3.99 -12.90 15.29
CA ASN A 76 -5.29 -12.52 15.83
C ASN A 76 -5.26 -11.16 16.55
N ALA A 77 -4.10 -10.76 17.06
CA ALA A 77 -3.90 -9.45 17.68
C ALA A 77 -3.62 -8.39 16.60
N VAL A 78 -4.69 -7.89 15.98
CA VAL A 78 -4.62 -6.80 15.00
C VAL A 78 -5.15 -5.52 15.64
N ARG A 79 -4.37 -4.43 15.55
CA ARG A 79 -4.83 -3.09 15.93
C ARG A 79 -5.50 -2.45 14.72
N PHE A 80 -6.70 -1.90 14.93
CA PHE A 80 -7.43 -1.18 13.89
C PHE A 80 -7.33 0.32 14.12
N GLN A 81 -7.09 1.03 13.02
CA GLN A 81 -7.02 2.48 12.99
C GLN A 81 -7.89 3.01 11.86
N ILE A 82 -8.62 4.09 12.13
CA ILE A 82 -9.36 4.85 11.14
C ILE A 82 -8.83 6.26 11.19
N ASP A 83 -8.36 6.78 10.04
CA ASP A 83 -7.71 8.09 9.95
C ASP A 83 -6.57 8.27 10.98
N GLY A 84 -5.83 7.18 11.22
CA GLY A 84 -4.72 7.15 12.18
C GLY A 84 -5.13 7.12 13.66
N ARG A 85 -6.43 7.03 13.98
CA ARG A 85 -6.94 6.93 15.35
C ARG A 85 -7.28 5.48 15.69
N ASP A 86 -6.80 5.01 16.83
CA ASP A 86 -7.10 3.67 17.34
C ASP A 86 -8.61 3.51 17.58
N VAL A 87 -9.15 2.37 17.14
CA VAL A 87 -10.56 2.00 17.32
C VAL A 87 -10.64 0.93 18.40
N PRO A 88 -11.01 1.27 19.65
CA PRO A 88 -11.10 0.32 20.76
C PRO A 88 -12.46 -0.39 20.71
N MET A 89 -12.70 -1.16 19.65
CA MET A 89 -13.89 -2.01 19.51
C MET A 89 -13.49 -3.47 19.66
N ASP A 90 -14.41 -4.29 20.17
CA ASP A 90 -14.27 -5.74 20.05
C ASP A 90 -14.46 -6.16 18.58
N SER A 91 -14.10 -7.41 18.25
CA SER A 91 -14.16 -7.91 16.86
C SER A 91 -15.55 -7.79 16.24
N LYS A 92 -16.62 -7.93 17.03
CA LYS A 92 -17.99 -7.95 16.55
C LYS A 92 -18.49 -6.55 16.25
N ASP A 93 -18.23 -5.60 17.15
CA ASP A 93 -18.58 -4.20 16.97
C ASP A 93 -17.81 -3.59 15.80
N LEU A 94 -16.52 -3.93 15.67
CA LEU A 94 -15.71 -3.53 14.53
C LEU A 94 -16.27 -4.09 13.22
N ALA A 95 -16.61 -5.38 13.16
CA ALA A 95 -17.20 -5.98 11.96
C ALA A 95 -18.51 -5.29 11.56
N ASN A 96 -19.37 -4.97 12.52
CA ASN A 96 -20.61 -4.24 12.28
C ASN A 96 -20.35 -2.82 11.75
N TYR A 97 -19.38 -2.12 12.33
CA TYR A 97 -18.96 -0.80 11.87
C TYR A 97 -18.45 -0.86 10.41
N LEU A 98 -17.58 -1.82 10.09
CA LEU A 98 -17.01 -2.00 8.75
C LEU A 98 -18.05 -2.42 7.71
N LYS A 99 -19.13 -3.11 8.09
CA LYS A 99 -20.28 -3.38 7.22
C LYS A 99 -21.06 -2.12 6.88
N GLY A 100 -21.08 -1.13 7.78
CA GLY A 100 -21.73 0.17 7.57
C GLY A 100 -20.88 1.16 6.77
N LEU A 101 -19.54 0.99 6.75
CA LEU A 101 -18.62 1.85 6.03
C LEU A 101 -18.57 1.46 4.54
N ARG A 102 -18.94 2.39 3.66
CA ARG A 102 -18.95 2.16 2.21
C ARG A 102 -17.55 2.29 1.64
N ALA A 103 -17.25 1.49 0.61
CA ALA A 103 -16.00 1.57 -0.14
C ALA A 103 -15.72 2.97 -0.71
N GLU A 104 -16.77 3.70 -1.08
CA GLU A 104 -16.70 5.05 -1.64
C GLU A 104 -16.12 6.07 -0.64
N ASP A 105 -16.29 5.82 0.66
CA ASP A 105 -15.77 6.67 1.74
C ASP A 105 -14.35 6.28 2.16
N ILE A 106 -13.73 5.30 1.49
CA ILE A 106 -12.42 4.76 1.85
C ILE A 106 -11.43 5.09 0.74
N ALA A 107 -10.39 5.84 1.09
CA ALA A 107 -9.30 6.12 0.17
C ALA A 107 -8.43 4.88 -0.07
N ALA A 108 -7.97 4.28 1.03
CA ALA A 108 -7.11 3.10 1.01
C ALA A 108 -7.22 2.31 2.32
N ILE A 109 -6.83 1.03 2.26
CA ILE A 109 -6.68 0.15 3.41
C ILE A 109 -5.21 -0.21 3.54
N GLU A 110 -4.60 0.16 4.67
CA GLU A 110 -3.20 -0.14 4.95
C GLU A 110 -3.07 -1.33 5.90
N MET A 111 -2.35 -2.36 5.47
CA MET A 111 -2.04 -3.55 6.26
C MET A 111 -0.60 -3.50 6.70
N ILE A 112 -0.38 -3.10 7.94
CA ILE A 112 0.96 -2.99 8.54
C ILE A 112 1.29 -4.32 9.20
N SER A 113 2.18 -5.09 8.56
CA SER A 113 2.53 -6.44 9.01
C SER A 113 3.91 -6.51 9.68
N ASN A 114 4.76 -5.55 9.37
CA ASN A 114 6.06 -5.37 9.98
C ASN A 114 6.17 -3.91 10.42
N PRO A 115 5.64 -3.55 11.60
CA PRO A 115 5.90 -2.22 12.13
C PRO A 115 7.40 -2.17 12.41
N SER A 116 8.18 -1.62 11.48
CA SER A 116 9.58 -1.33 11.75
C SER A 116 9.67 -0.52 13.06
N ALA A 117 10.79 -0.66 13.77
CA ALA A 117 11.16 -0.21 15.13
C ALA A 117 10.45 1.02 15.77
N LYS A 118 9.79 1.88 14.99
CA LYS A 118 9.02 3.04 15.43
C LYS A 118 7.79 2.72 16.31
N TYR A 119 7.23 1.50 16.26
CA TYR A 119 6.17 1.05 17.19
C TYR A 119 6.67 0.13 18.32
N ASP A 120 7.93 -0.31 18.29
CA ASP A 120 8.49 -1.24 19.30
C ASP A 120 8.94 -0.50 20.57
N ALA A 121 9.16 0.82 20.48
CA ALA A 121 9.62 1.64 21.59
C ALA A 121 8.58 1.94 22.70
N SER A 122 7.33 1.50 22.54
CA SER A 122 6.27 1.68 23.55
C SER A 122 5.88 0.41 24.30
N GLY A 123 6.49 -0.74 24.02
CA GLY A 123 5.98 -2.04 24.47
C GLY A 123 6.89 -2.92 25.33
N ASN A 124 8.21 -2.73 25.36
CA ASN A 124 9.12 -3.62 26.09
C ASN A 124 10.25 -2.87 26.79
N ALA A 125 9.89 -2.02 27.75
CA ALA A 125 10.77 -1.64 28.85
C ALA A 125 10.11 -2.09 30.15
N GLY A 126 10.30 -3.36 30.50
CA GLY A 126 9.77 -4.00 31.71
C GLY A 126 9.76 -5.51 31.61
#